data_AF-A0A8S2T067-F1
#
_entry.id   AF-A0A8S2T067-F1
#
_cell.length_a   1.000
_cell.length_b   1.000
_cell.length_c   1.000
_cell.angle_alpha   90.00
_cell.angle_beta   90.00
_cell.angle_gamma   90.00
#
_symmetry.space_group_name_H-M   'P 1'
#
loop_
_entity.id
_entity.type
_entity.pdbx_description
1 polymer ?
#
loop_
_entity_poly.entity_id
_entity_poly.type
_entity_poly.pdbx_seq_one_letter_code
_entity_poly.pdbx_strand_id
1 'polypeptide(L)' 'LFGTTIYENIRYGKLNATRVEIEQAAQEANAHDFIMRLPNKYETLVGERGVQLSGGEKQRIALARALVKQPTFLLL' A
#
# COMPACT_ATOMS: atom_id res chain seq x y z
N LEU A 1 -3.24 -8.61 -4.32
CA LEU A 1 -2.05 -7.73 -4.41
C LEU A 1 -1.10 -8.31 -5.43
N PHE A 2 -0.34 -7.47 -6.13
CA PHE A 2 0.68 -7.96 -7.05
C PHE A 2 1.86 -8.55 -6.26
N GLY A 3 2.56 -9.52 -6.86
CA GLY A 3 3.75 -10.18 -6.31
C GLY A 3 4.99 -9.28 -6.30
N THR A 4 4.91 -8.13 -5.63
CA THR A 4 5.95 -7.10 -5.56
C THR A 4 5.96 -6.47 -4.16
N THR A 5 6.72 -5.40 -3.94
CA THR A 5 6.78 -4.70 -2.65
C THR A 5 5.46 -4.01 -2.30
N ILE A 6 5.25 -3.71 -1.02
CA ILE A 6 4.12 -2.89 -0.57
C ILE A 6 4.19 -1.50 -1.24
N TYR A 7 5.38 -0.91 -1.32
CA TYR A 7 5.63 0.35 -2.02
C TYR A 7 5.07 0.33 -3.45
N GLU A 8 5.50 -0.64 -4.28
CA GLU A 8 5.04 -0.75 -5.66
C GLU A 8 3.55 -1.06 -5.75
N ASN A 9 3.02 -1.84 -4.81
CA ASN A 9 1.57 -2.07 -4.75
C ASN A 9 0.80 -0.76 -4.54
N ILE A 10 1.25 0.18 -3.71
CA ILE A 10 0.56 1.47 -3.50
C ILE A 10 0.81 2.40 -4.69
N ARG A 11 2.07 2.52 -5.12
CA ARG A 11 2.54 3.35 -6.24
C ARG A 11 1.80 3.07 -7.55
N TYR A 12 1.29 1.85 -7.74
CA TYR A 12 0.47 1.50 -8.91
C TYR A 12 -0.77 2.39 -9.09
N GLY A 13 -1.26 3.06 -8.03
CA GLY A 13 -2.34 4.05 -8.13
C GLY A 13 -1.94 5.36 -8.82
N LYS A 14 -0.65 5.72 -8.77
CA LYS A 14 -0.07 6.94 -9.35
C LYS A 14 1.43 6.69 -9.63
N LEU A 15 1.78 6.40 -10.90
CA LEU A 15 3.14 6.00 -11.33
C LEU A 15 4.22 7.07 -11.17
N ASN A 16 3.88 8.29 -10.78
CA ASN A 16 4.83 9.35 -10.45
C ASN A 16 4.69 9.80 -8.99
N ALA A 17 3.99 9.02 -8.16
CA ALA A 17 3.88 9.31 -6.74
C ALA A 17 5.26 9.30 -6.09
N THR A 18 5.52 10.35 -5.33
CA THR A 18 6.67 10.44 -4.46
C THR A 18 6.51 9.50 -3.27
N ARG A 19 7.63 9.19 -2.62
CA ARG A 19 7.62 8.37 -1.41
C ARG A 19 6.75 8.96 -0.30
N VAL A 20 6.76 10.29 -0.16
CA VAL A 20 5.93 11.02 0.81
C VAL A 20 4.44 10.81 0.53
N GLU A 21 4.01 10.92 -0.73
CA GLU A 21 2.61 10.68 -1.10
C GLU A 21 2.16 9.23 -0.82
N ILE A 22 3.06 8.26 -1.04
CA ILE A 22 2.80 6.84 -0.75
C ILE A 22 2.67 6.61 0.76
N GLU A 23 3.56 7.20 1.56
CA GLU A 23 3.52 7.09 3.01
C GLU A 23 2.26 7.76 3.57
N GLN A 24 1.89 8.93 3.05
CA GLN A 24 0.66 9.65 3.40
C GLN A 24 -0.60 8.82 3.08
N ALA A 25 -0.71 8.29 1.86
CA ALA A 25 -1.84 7.45 1.47
C ALA A 25 -1.93 6.18 2.32
N ALA A 26 -0.79 5.62 2.73
CA ALA A 26 -0.75 4.49 3.65
C ALA A 26 -1.20 4.86 5.07
N GLN A 27 -0.89 6.07 5.55
CA GLN A 27 -1.38 6.56 6.85
C GLN A 27 -2.90 6.74 6.81
N GLU A 28 -3.44 7.41 5.79
CA GLU A 28 -4.88 7.62 5.61
C GLU A 28 -5.66 6.30 5.51
N ALA A 29 -5.05 5.28 4.91
CA ALA A 29 -5.63 3.94 4.83
C ALA A 29 -5.43 3.08 6.11
N ASN A 30 -4.89 3.64 7.19
CA ASN A 30 -4.49 2.91 8.41
C ASN A 30 -3.54 1.73 8.15
N ALA A 31 -2.72 1.84 7.10
CA ALA A 31 -1.76 0.82 6.69
C ALA A 31 -0.34 1.07 7.23
N HIS A 32 0.03 2.34 7.45
CA HIS A 32 1.40 2.73 7.79
C HIS A 32 1.96 1.96 8.99
N ASP A 33 1.22 1.90 10.10
CA ASP A 33 1.71 1.30 11.34
C ASP A 33 2.06 -0.18 11.21
N PHE A 34 1.24 -0.96 10.51
CA PHE A 34 1.54 -2.37 10.31
C PHE A 34 2.68 -2.57 9.32
N ILE A 35 2.75 -1.74 8.27
CA ILE A 35 3.85 -1.75 7.31
C ILE A 35 5.17 -1.51 8.06
N MET A 36 5.21 -0.52 8.95
CA MET A 36 6.42 -0.16 9.71
C MET A 36 6.87 -1.22 10.72
N ARG A 37 5.99 -2.15 11.11
CA ARG A 37 6.33 -3.31 11.96
C ARG A 37 6.97 -4.46 11.17
N LEU A 38 6.89 -4.45 9.84
CA LEU A 38 7.54 -5.48 9.00
C LEU A 38 9.05 -5.21 8.92
N PRO A 39 9.90 -6.26 8.85
CA PRO A 39 11.36 -6.09 8.79
C PRO A 39 11.84 -5.16 7.68
N ASN A 40 11.23 -5.27 6.49
CA ASN A 40 11.60 -4.50 5.31
C ASN A 40 10.66 -3.31 5.05
N LYS A 41 9.72 -3.04 5.96
CA LYS A 41 8.77 -1.92 5.86
C LYS A 41 8.07 -1.88 4.50
N TYR A 42 8.13 -0.76 3.79
CA TYR A 42 7.55 -0.58 2.46
C TYR A 42 8.19 -1.46 1.38
N GLU A 43 9.45 -1.87 1.57
CA GLU A 43 10.16 -2.78 0.65
C GLU A 43 9.83 -4.26 0.91
N THR A 44 8.91 -4.55 1.84
CA THR A 44 8.45 -5.91 2.09
C THR A 44 7.75 -6.45 0.84
N LEU A 45 8.27 -7.55 0.29
CA LEU A 45 7.64 -8.30 -0.78
C LEU A 45 6.36 -8.97 -0.26
N VAL A 46 5.27 -8.86 -1.01
CA VAL A 46 3.97 -9.49 -0.71
C VAL A 46 3.49 -10.32 -1.88
N GLY A 47 2.53 -11.22 -1.66
CA GLY A 47 2.02 -12.16 -2.66
C GLY A 47 2.58 -13.57 -2.46
N GLU A 48 2.51 -14.42 -3.49
CA GLU A 48 2.82 -15.86 -3.36
C GLU A 48 4.24 -16.17 -2.88
N ARG A 49 5.22 -15.32 -3.21
CA ARG A 49 6.63 -15.45 -2.80
C ARG A 49 7.05 -14.49 -1.68
N GLY A 50 6.09 -13.76 -1.09
CA GLY A 50 6.34 -12.74 -0.09
C GLY A 50 5.60 -13.00 1.23
N VAL A 51 5.60 -11.98 2.09
CA VAL A 51 4.83 -12.01 3.33
C VAL A 51 3.34 -12.16 3.01
N GLN A 52 2.70 -13.11 3.71
CA GLN A 52 1.26 -13.29 3.65
C GLN A 52 0.56 -12.28 4.56
N LEU A 53 -0.09 -11.30 3.94
CA LEU A 53 -0.93 -10.35 4.64
C LEU A 53 -2.32 -10.93 4.91
N SER A 54 -2.89 -10.55 6.06
CA SER A 54 -4.30 -10.80 6.38
C SER A 54 -5.23 -10.13 5.36
N GLY A 55 -6.50 -10.55 5.34
CA GLY A 55 -7.52 -9.93 4.47
C GLY A 55 -7.67 -8.42 4.70
N GLY A 56 -7.69 -7.99 5.97
CA GLY A 56 -7.79 -6.57 6.34
C GLY A 56 -6.56 -5.76 5.93
N GLU A 57 -5.35 -6.29 6.07
CA GLU A 57 -4.13 -5.62 5.58
C GLU A 57 -4.11 -5.49 4.06
N LYS A 58 -4.57 -6.51 3.33
CA LYS A 58 -4.72 -6.46 1.88
C LYS A 58 -5.70 -5.38 1.44
N GLN A 59 -6.84 -5.25 2.13
CA GLN A 59 -7.81 -4.18 1.89
C GLN A 59 -7.21 -2.80 2.15
N ARG A 60 -6.48 -2.62 3.26
CA ARG A 60 -5.84 -1.33 3.58
C ARG A 60 -4.77 -0.92 2.56
N ILE A 61 -3.99 -1.87 2.01
CA ILE A 61 -3.07 -1.57 0.90
C ILE A 61 -3.83 -1.20 -0.38
N ALA A 62 -4.93 -1.89 -0.68
CA ALA A 62 -5.76 -1.55 -1.84
C ALA A 62 -6.40 -0.16 -1.70
N LEU A 63 -6.83 0.20 -0.50
CA LEU A 63 -7.32 1.54 -0.17
C LEU A 63 -6.22 2.59 -0.35
N ALA A 64 -5.02 2.37 0.21
CA ALA A 64 -3.88 3.27 0.02
C ALA A 64 -3.56 3.49 -1.48
N ARG A 65 -3.60 2.43 -2.29
CA ARG A 65 -3.44 2.51 -3.75
C ARG A 65 -4.52 3.39 -4.39
N ALA A 66 -5.76 3.32 -3.92
CA ALA A 66 -6.82 4.18 -4.45
C ALA A 66 -6.63 5.63 -4.01
N LEU A 67 -6.22 5.87 -2.76
CA LEU A 67 -6.01 7.20 -2.18
C LEU A 67 -4.83 7.95 -2.78
N VAL A 68 -3.72 7.28 -3.12
CA VAL A 68 -2.55 7.95 -3.72
C VAL A 68 -2.86 8.61 -5.08
N LYS A 69 -3.94 8.18 -5.75
CA LYS A 69 -4.45 8.80 -6.98
C LYS A 69 -5.17 10.13 -6.72
N GLN A 70 -5.53 10.44 -5.47
CA GLN A 70 -6.36 11.57 -5.06
C GLN A 70 -7.65 11.69 -5.88
N PRO A 71 -8.50 10.65 -5.89
CA PRO A 71 -9.70 10.65 -6.73
C PRO A 71 -10.77 11.59 -6.17
N THR A 72 -11.53 12.25 -7.04
CA THR A 72 -12.68 13.08 -6.65
C THR A 72 -13.81 12.26 -6.01
N PHE A 73 -13.97 11.00 -6.43
CA PHE A 73 -14.93 10.05 -5.87
C PHE A 73 -14.27 8.68 -5.70
N LEU A 74 -14.56 8.01 -4.59
CA LEU A 74 -14.04 6.68 -4.27
C LEU A 74 -15.22 5.72 -4.05
N LEU A 75 -15.22 4.59 -4.76
CA LEU A 75 -16.17 3.49 -4.58
C LEU A 75 -15.45 2.34 -3.87
N LEU A 76 -16.09 1.77 -2.84
CA LEU A 76 -15.55 0.72 -1.97
C LEU A 76 -16.39 -0.56 -2.04
#